data_AF-Q6ZDJ4-F1
#
_entry.id   AF-Q6ZDJ4-F1
#
_cell.length_a   1.000
_cell.length_b   1.000
_cell.length_c   1.000
_cell.angle_alpha   90.00
_cell.angle_beta   90.00
_cell.angle_gamma   90.00
#
_symmetry.space_group_name_H-M   'P 1'
#
loop_
_entity.id
_entity.type
_entity.pdbx_description
1 polymer ?
#
loop_
_entity_poly.entity_id
_entity_poly.type
_entity_poly.pdbx_seq_one_letter_code
_entity_poly.pdbx_strand_id
1 'polypeptide(L)'
;MKHAFPSKETRDPTKTDSDSDPAVLLPNVTAIVLAKVVEYFNKHAAVNPKASATDSSTKTSAPKASKEELKSFDAKFVNVDKTMLVGLILAANYLNVKDLLDLTCQHAVDLIKDMTLEQVREVFNIVNDFTL
;
A
#
# COMPACT_ATOMS: atom_id res chain seq x y z
N MET A 1 -37.52 -54.11 -12.71
CA MET A 1 -37.50 -52.83 -11.97
C MET A 1 -36.79 -53.07 -10.65
N LYS A 2 -35.64 -52.41 -10.44
CA LYS A 2 -35.04 -52.04 -9.13
C LYS A 2 -34.54 -53.25 -8.30
N HIS A 3 -33.29 -53.35 -7.87
CA HIS A 3 -32.61 -52.38 -7.01
C HIS A 3 -31.08 -52.47 -7.15
N ALA A 4 -30.47 -51.30 -7.00
CA ALA A 4 -29.06 -50.99 -7.20
C ALA A 4 -28.16 -51.49 -6.07
N PHE A 5 -26.90 -51.75 -6.45
CA PHE A 5 -25.77 -52.03 -5.57
C PHE A 5 -25.44 -50.83 -4.65
N PRO A 6 -24.98 -51.06 -3.40
CA PRO A 6 -24.48 -49.98 -2.56
C PRO A 6 -23.07 -49.59 -3.01
N SER A 7 -22.93 -48.44 -3.69
CA SER A 7 -21.64 -47.82 -3.96
C SER A 7 -20.98 -47.42 -2.65
N LYS A 8 -19.79 -47.99 -2.40
CA LYS A 8 -18.94 -47.57 -1.30
C LYS A 8 -18.48 -46.14 -1.54
N GLU A 9 -18.74 -45.28 -0.57
CA GLU A 9 -18.21 -43.94 -0.45
C GLU A 9 -16.70 -44.02 -0.27
N THR A 10 -15.95 -44.00 -1.38
CA THR A 10 -14.51 -43.80 -1.34
C THR A 10 -14.27 -42.33 -1.06
N ARG A 11 -14.11 -42.00 0.23
CA ARG A 11 -13.55 -40.72 0.67
C ARG A 11 -12.17 -40.56 0.03
N ASP A 12 -12.07 -39.67 -0.94
CA ASP A 12 -10.83 -39.28 -1.59
C ASP A 12 -9.84 -38.74 -0.53
N PRO A 13 -8.64 -39.32 -0.36
CA PRO A 13 -7.67 -38.87 0.63
C PRO A 13 -6.89 -37.62 0.21
N THR A 14 -7.23 -36.94 -0.91
CA THR A 14 -6.44 -35.80 -1.41
C THR A 14 -7.07 -34.42 -1.21
N LYS A 15 -8.15 -34.30 -0.44
CA LYS A 15 -8.67 -32.97 -0.05
C LYS A 15 -7.83 -32.39 1.09
N THR A 16 -6.62 -31.93 0.76
CA THR A 16 -5.92 -30.92 1.55
C THR A 16 -6.70 -29.61 1.44
N ASP A 17 -7.71 -29.46 2.28
CA ASP A 17 -8.29 -28.16 2.63
C ASP A 17 -7.24 -27.40 3.47
N SER A 18 -6.20 -26.91 2.79
CA SER A 18 -5.33 -25.87 3.33
C SER A 18 -5.04 -24.92 2.19
N ASP A 19 -6.08 -24.17 1.82
CA ASP A 19 -6.01 -22.97 0.99
C ASP A 19 -5.31 -21.87 1.80
N SER A 20 -4.06 -22.14 2.19
CA SER A 20 -3.17 -21.14 2.73
C SER A 20 -2.72 -20.34 1.53
N ASP A 21 -3.41 -19.23 1.27
CA ASP A 21 -2.94 -18.20 0.35
C ASP A 21 -1.43 -18.03 0.57
N PRO A 22 -0.61 -18.08 -0.49
CA PRO A 22 0.83 -17.95 -0.34
C PRO A 22 1.11 -16.65 0.38
N ALA A 23 1.62 -16.77 1.62
CA ALA A 23 1.89 -15.61 2.45
C ALA A 23 2.83 -14.69 1.68
N VAL A 24 2.35 -13.50 1.32
CA VAL A 24 3.16 -12.50 0.64
C VAL A 24 4.22 -12.04 1.62
N LEU A 25 5.45 -12.52 1.44
CA LEU A 25 6.58 -12.10 2.24
C LEU A 25 7.00 -10.70 1.78
N LEU A 26 6.93 -9.75 2.69
CA LEU A 26 7.42 -8.38 2.50
C LEU A 26 8.71 -8.21 3.32
N PRO A 27 9.86 -8.73 2.84
CA PRO A 27 11.12 -8.53 3.53
C PRO A 27 11.41 -7.03 3.62
N ASN A 28 11.85 -6.59 4.80
CA ASN A 28 12.15 -5.18 5.14
C ASN A 28 10.93 -4.27 5.34
N VAL A 29 9.71 -4.80 5.34
CA VAL A 29 8.51 -4.07 5.77
C VAL A 29 8.13 -4.53 7.17
N THR A 30 8.17 -3.62 8.15
CA THR A 30 7.75 -3.95 9.52
C THR A 30 6.22 -4.00 9.62
N ALA A 31 5.70 -4.73 10.61
CA ALA A 31 4.26 -4.81 10.86
C ALA A 31 3.62 -3.43 11.06
N ILE A 32 4.37 -2.46 11.59
CA ILE A 32 3.92 -1.07 11.81
C ILE A 32 3.72 -0.36 10.47
N VAL A 33 4.66 -0.53 9.53
CA VAL A 33 4.54 0.02 8.17
C VAL A 33 3.33 -0.61 7.47
N LEU A 34 3.16 -1.93 7.55
CA LEU A 34 2.05 -2.62 6.90
C LEU A 34 0.70 -2.17 7.48
N ALA A 35 0.58 -2.02 8.80
CA ALA A 35 -0.63 -1.51 9.44
C ALA A 35 -1.02 -0.12 8.91
N LYS A 36 -0.01 0.74 8.70
CA LYS A 36 -0.22 2.07 8.13
C LYS A 36 -0.63 2.03 6.66
N VAL A 37 -0.08 1.11 5.87
CA VAL A 37 -0.53 0.88 4.48
C VAL A 37 -1.99 0.39 4.44
N VAL A 38 -2.39 -0.47 5.38
CA VAL A 38 -3.79 -0.92 5.50
C VAL A 38 -4.72 0.23 5.87
N GLU A 39 -4.31 1.14 6.75
CA GLU A 39 -5.06 2.37 7.05
C GLU A 39 -5.28 3.22 5.79
N TYR A 40 -4.23 3.39 4.97
CA TYR A 40 -4.31 4.09 3.70
C TYR A 40 -5.35 3.44 2.77
N PHE A 41 -5.30 2.12 2.60
CA PHE A 41 -6.26 1.39 1.77
C PHE A 41 -7.69 1.54 2.26
N ASN A 42 -7.93 1.41 3.56
CA ASN A 42 -9.26 1.53 4.13
C ASN A 42 -9.87 2.92 3.89
N LYS A 43 -9.05 3.99 3.98
CA LYS A 43 -9.50 5.34 3.67
C LYS A 43 -9.75 5.57 2.18
N HIS A 44 -8.88 5.05 1.31
CA HIS A 44 -9.02 5.23 -0.13
C HIS A 44 -10.14 4.37 -0.74
N ALA A 45 -10.38 3.17 -0.20
CA ALA A 45 -11.46 2.29 -0.62
C ALA A 45 -12.84 2.84 -0.23
N ALA A 46 -12.96 3.50 0.92
CA ALA A 46 -14.21 4.13 1.35
C ALA A 46 -14.66 5.28 0.43
N VAL A 47 -13.71 5.94 -0.24
CA VAL A 47 -13.96 7.09 -1.13
C VAL A 47 -14.00 6.66 -2.60
N ASN A 48 -13.34 5.56 -2.96
CA ASN A 48 -13.31 5.03 -4.31
C ASN A 48 -13.72 3.54 -4.31
N PRO A 49 -15.04 3.23 -4.33
CA PRO A 49 -15.54 1.85 -4.26
C PRO A 49 -15.21 0.99 -5.50
N LYS A 50 -14.35 1.47 -6.41
CA LYS A 50 -14.08 0.86 -7.71
C LYS A 50 -12.96 -0.19 -7.74
N ALA A 51 -12.34 -0.50 -6.59
CA ALA A 51 -11.25 -1.47 -6.53
C ALA A 51 -11.69 -2.92 -6.26
N SER A 52 -12.97 -3.18 -5.96
CA SER A 52 -13.48 -4.55 -5.95
C SER A 52 -13.85 -4.95 -7.37
N ALA A 53 -13.04 -5.82 -7.99
CA ALA A 53 -13.24 -6.31 -9.33
C ALA A 53 -14.57 -7.06 -9.48
N THR A 54 -15.55 -6.47 -10.17
CA THR A 54 -16.25 -7.05 -11.33
C THR A 54 -17.40 -6.15 -11.78
N ASP A 55 -17.37 -5.85 -13.08
CA ASP A 55 -18.44 -5.34 -13.94
C ASP A 55 -19.04 -3.93 -13.71
N SER A 56 -19.14 -3.24 -14.84
CA SER A 56 -20.08 -2.19 -15.19
C SER A 56 -20.08 -0.84 -14.45
N SER A 57 -19.56 0.14 -15.18
CA SER A 57 -20.42 1.23 -15.67
C SER A 57 -21.16 2.06 -14.62
N THR A 58 -20.45 2.68 -13.69
CA THR A 58 -20.95 3.92 -13.08
C THR A 58 -19.84 4.94 -12.90
N LYS A 59 -19.94 6.03 -13.68
CA LYS A 59 -19.28 7.30 -13.41
C LYS A 59 -20.07 7.97 -12.28
N THR A 60 -19.86 7.55 -11.04
CA THR A 60 -20.35 8.31 -9.89
C THR A 60 -19.27 9.29 -9.50
N SER A 61 -19.49 10.55 -9.85
CA SER A 61 -18.76 11.70 -9.33
C SER A 61 -18.75 11.62 -7.81
N ALA A 62 -17.61 11.26 -7.21
CA ALA A 62 -17.40 11.42 -5.79
C ALA A 62 -17.71 12.88 -5.41
N PRO A 63 -18.48 13.14 -4.33
CA PRO A 63 -18.80 14.49 -3.92
C PRO A 63 -17.50 15.25 -3.65
N LYS A 64 -17.33 16.48 -4.18
CA LYS A 64 -16.09 17.28 -4.06
C LYS A 64 -15.53 17.33 -2.62
N ALA A 65 -16.41 17.29 -1.61
CA ALA A 65 -16.04 17.22 -0.19
C ALA A 65 -15.12 16.02 0.15
N SER A 66 -15.41 14.84 -0.41
CA SER A 66 -14.61 13.62 -0.16
C SER A 66 -13.20 13.69 -0.75
N LYS A 67 -12.98 14.49 -1.79
CA LYS A 67 -11.64 14.65 -2.42
C LYS A 67 -10.74 15.60 -1.62
N GLU A 68 -11.31 16.63 -1.01
CA GLU A 68 -10.55 17.55 -0.15
C GLU A 68 -10.19 16.91 1.19
N GLU A 69 -11.11 16.15 1.78
CA GLU A 69 -10.86 15.36 2.98
C GLU A 69 -9.75 14.32 2.76
N LEU A 70 -9.77 13.66 1.60
CA LEU A 70 -8.77 12.66 1.23
C LEU A 70 -7.39 13.31 1.02
N LYS A 71 -7.30 14.48 0.37
CA LYS A 71 -6.04 15.24 0.29
C LYS A 71 -5.50 15.66 1.65
N SER A 72 -6.37 16.08 2.57
CA SER A 72 -5.95 16.45 3.93
C SER A 72 -5.48 15.23 4.72
N PHE A 73 -6.14 14.09 4.52
CA PHE A 73 -5.69 12.80 5.07
C PHE A 73 -4.33 12.42 4.50
N ASP A 74 -4.15 12.46 3.18
CA ASP A 74 -2.89 12.12 2.51
C ASP A 74 -1.72 12.94 3.04
N ALA A 75 -1.91 14.26 3.17
CA ALA A 75 -0.89 15.16 3.72
C ALA A 75 -0.48 14.79 5.15
N LYS A 76 -1.44 14.39 5.99
CA LYS A 76 -1.17 13.92 7.37
C LYS A 76 -0.59 12.51 7.38
N PHE A 77 -0.97 11.69 6.42
CA PHE A 77 -0.58 10.30 6.30
C PHE A 77 0.92 10.17 6.00
N VAL A 78 1.42 10.96 5.04
CA VAL A 78 2.85 10.97 4.67
C VAL A 78 3.74 11.77 5.60
N ASN A 79 3.17 12.59 6.50
CA ASN A 79 3.91 13.31 7.53
C ASN A 79 4.37 12.35 8.64
N VAL A 80 5.39 11.54 8.32
CA VAL A 80 6.01 10.56 9.19
C VAL A 80 7.52 10.75 9.23
N ASP A 81 8.19 10.07 10.15
CA ASP A 81 9.64 10.02 10.19
C ASP A 81 10.23 9.36 8.93
N LYS A 82 11.50 9.68 8.64
CA LYS A 82 12.20 9.20 7.43
C LYS A 82 12.21 7.67 7.34
N THR A 83 12.36 6.97 8.47
CA THR A 83 12.39 5.51 8.52
C THR A 83 11.04 4.91 8.12
N MET A 84 9.94 5.48 8.64
CA MET A 84 8.58 5.10 8.22
C MET A 84 8.31 5.45 6.75
N LEU A 85 8.76 6.62 6.27
CA LEU A 85 8.57 7.03 4.87
C LEU A 85 9.26 6.06 3.90
N VAL A 86 10.51 5.67 4.17
CA VAL A 86 11.22 4.67 3.37
C VAL A 86 10.50 3.32 3.41
N GLY A 87 10.03 2.91 4.60
CA GLY A 87 9.21 1.70 4.74
C GLY A 87 7.95 1.73 3.89
N LEU A 88 7.23 2.86 3.88
CA LEU A 88 6.03 3.05 3.07
C LEU A 88 6.31 3.00 1.57
N ILE A 89 7.42 3.60 1.11
CA ILE A 89 7.86 3.53 -0.30
C ILE A 89 8.13 2.08 -0.70
N LEU A 90 8.88 1.33 0.11
CA LEU A 90 9.16 -0.08 -0.15
C LEU A 90 7.87 -0.90 -0.18
N ALA A 91 7.00 -0.74 0.81
CA ALA A 91 5.73 -1.46 0.88
C ALA A 91 4.83 -1.14 -0.32
N ALA A 92 4.72 0.14 -0.71
CA ALA A 92 3.98 0.57 -1.89
C ALA A 92 4.53 -0.04 -3.18
N ASN A 93 5.86 -0.13 -3.31
CA ASN A 93 6.51 -0.76 -4.44
C ASN A 93 6.24 -2.28 -4.48
N TYR A 94 6.32 -2.98 -3.35
CA TYR A 94 6.03 -4.42 -3.30
C TYR A 94 4.56 -4.75 -3.57
N LEU A 95 3.64 -3.93 -3.07
CA LEU A 95 2.20 -4.11 -3.27
C LEU A 95 1.71 -3.53 -4.61
N ASN A 96 2.61 -2.92 -5.39
CA ASN A 96 2.35 -2.29 -6.68
C ASN A 96 1.22 -1.23 -6.63
N VAL A 97 1.25 -0.39 -5.60
CA VAL A 97 0.22 0.64 -5.36
C VAL A 97 0.74 1.99 -5.79
N LYS A 98 0.51 2.30 -7.07
CA LYS A 98 1.04 3.50 -7.72
C LYS A 98 0.66 4.79 -6.99
N ASP A 99 -0.59 4.93 -6.53
CA ASP A 99 -1.04 6.15 -5.87
C ASP A 99 -0.28 6.43 -4.57
N LEU A 100 -0.04 5.38 -3.77
CA LEU A 100 0.72 5.46 -2.52
C LEU A 100 2.21 5.71 -2.80
N LEU A 101 2.75 5.08 -3.85
CA LEU A 101 4.14 5.28 -4.26
C LEU A 101 4.37 6.73 -4.71
N ASP A 102 3.49 7.26 -5.55
CA ASP A 102 3.58 8.64 -6.03
C ASP A 102 3.47 9.62 -4.85
N LEU A 103 2.52 9.40 -3.93
CA LEU A 103 2.31 10.26 -2.77
C LEU A 103 3.55 10.29 -1.85
N THR A 104 4.12 9.12 -1.54
CA THR A 104 5.32 9.01 -0.70
C THR A 104 6.57 9.54 -1.38
N CYS A 105 6.71 9.34 -2.71
CA CYS A 105 7.79 9.92 -3.50
C CYS A 105 7.71 11.46 -3.54
N GLN A 106 6.52 12.02 -3.75
CA GLN A 106 6.33 13.48 -3.73
C GLN A 106 6.70 14.06 -2.37
N HIS A 107 6.27 13.44 -1.28
CA HIS A 107 6.64 13.89 0.05
C HIS A 107 8.16 13.81 0.30
N ALA A 108 8.82 12.74 -0.17
CA ALA A 108 10.27 12.63 -0.10
C ALA A 108 10.97 13.74 -0.90
N VAL A 109 10.44 14.09 -2.08
CA VAL A 109 10.93 15.21 -2.89
C VAL A 109 10.73 16.54 -2.17
N ASP A 110 9.58 16.78 -1.56
CA ASP A 110 9.30 18.02 -0.83
C ASP A 110 10.19 18.16 0.41
N LEU A 111 10.45 17.07 1.14
CA LEU A 111 11.45 17.06 2.21
C LEU A 111 12.84 17.45 1.70
N ILE A 112 13.23 17.04 0.49
CA ILE A 112 14.53 17.41 -0.10
C ILE A 112 14.52 18.88 -0.56
N LYS A 113 13.40 19.38 -1.11
CA LYS A 113 13.26 20.78 -1.52
C LYS A 113 13.28 21.75 -0.34
N ASP A 114 12.66 21.36 0.78
CA ASP A 114 12.55 22.18 1.98
C ASP A 114 13.83 22.15 2.83
N MET A 115 14.79 21.30 2.50
CA MET A 115 16.12 21.31 3.11
C MET A 115 17.02 22.32 2.42
N THR A 116 17.71 23.16 3.20
CA THR A 116 18.77 24.02 2.67
C THR A 116 19.97 23.16 2.25
N LEU A 117 20.77 23.64 1.30
CA LEU A 117 22.02 22.97 0.88
C LEU A 117 22.93 22.65 2.07
N GLU A 118 22.91 23.49 3.11
CA GLU A 118 23.65 23.30 4.35
C GLU A 118 23.09 22.12 5.18
N GLN A 119 21.77 22.01 5.30
CA GLN A 119 21.12 20.88 5.98
C GLN A 119 21.27 19.56 5.21
N VAL A 120 21.24 19.60 3.88
CA VAL A 120 21.55 18.42 3.05
C VAL A 120 23.00 17.98 3.28
N ARG A 121 23.95 18.93 3.32
CA ARG A 121 25.36 18.62 3.62
C ARG A 121 25.55 18.00 4.99
N GLU A 122 24.83 18.49 6.00
CA GLU A 122 24.90 17.98 7.37
C GLU A 122 24.25 16.59 7.50
N VAL A 123 23.08 16.37 6.88
CA VAL A 123 22.36 15.09 6.93
C VAL A 123 23.04 13.99 6.10
N PHE A 124 23.63 14.35 4.97
CA PHE A 124 24.30 13.41 4.06
C PHE A 124 25.83 13.42 4.21
N ASN A 125 26.36 14.17 5.17
CA ASN A 125 27.78 14.26 5.49
C ASN A 125 28.66 14.59 4.25
N ILE A 126 28.14 15.47 3.39
CA ILE A 126 28.75 15.85 2.11
C ILE A 126 29.74 16.99 2.35
N VAL A 127 30.99 16.79 1.94
CA VAL A 127 32.03 17.83 1.99
C VAL A 127 31.71 18.93 0.97
N ASN A 128 31.78 20.19 1.39
CA ASN A 128 31.55 21.35 0.53
C ASN A 128 32.76 21.59 -0.40
N ASP A 129 32.64 21.21 -1.68
CA ASP A 129 33.69 21.41 -2.70
C ASP A 129 33.58 22.75 -3.48
N PHE A 130 32.69 23.67 -3.07
CA PHE A 130 32.49 24.96 -3.77
C PHE A 130 33.43 26.09 -3.34
N THR A 131 34.55 25.79 -2.67
CA THR A 131 35.59 26.78 -2.34
C THR A 131 36.85 26.51 -3.15
N LEU A 132 36.95 27.13 -4.33
CA LEU A 132 38.21 27.48 -4.98
C LEU A 132 38.54 28.94 -4.67
#